data_AF-A0A947CYM9-F1
#
_entry.id   AF-A0A947CYM9-F1
#
_cell.length_a   1.000
_cell.length_b   1.000
_cell.length_c   1.000
_cell.angle_alpha   90.00
_cell.angle_beta   90.00
_cell.angle_gamma   90.00
#
_symmetry.space_group_name_H-M   'P 1'
#
loop_
_entity.id
_entity.type
_entity.pdbx_description
1 polymer ?
#
loop_
_entity_poly.entity_id
_entity_poly.type
_entity_poly.pdbx_seq_one_letter_code
_entity_poly.pdbx_strand_id
1 'polypeptide(L)'
;MSDLLVRFFLSVSNQGTFPIWMGIYTAILGFFLPSGGGKWVVEAPYFLETAKELHLQLAWVVKIYNVTEALPNLINPFWMLPLMGIMGVRARDLIGYSMLQFLFHVPTVLILIWLLNRTFVIG
;
A
#
# COMPACT_ATOMS: atom_id res chain seq x y z
N MET A 1 17.66 11.09 -6.05
CA MET A 1 17.15 9.96 -5.25
C MET A 1 15.97 9.27 -5.92
N SER A 2 14.97 10.02 -6.42
CA SER A 2 13.84 9.47 -7.19
C SER A 2 14.26 8.64 -8.41
N ASP A 3 15.20 9.14 -9.23
CA ASP A 3 15.68 8.44 -10.44
C ASP A 3 16.24 7.02 -10.18
N LEU A 4 16.93 6.82 -9.05
CA LEU A 4 17.44 5.50 -8.66
C LEU A 4 16.30 4.52 -8.34
N LEU A 5 15.26 4.99 -7.65
CA LEU A 5 14.08 4.17 -7.33
C LEU A 5 13.27 3.85 -8.58
N VAL A 6 13.12 4.81 -9.49
CA VAL A 6 12.48 4.58 -10.80
C VAL A 6 13.22 3.49 -11.55
N ARG A 7 14.54 3.60 -11.71
CA ARG A 7 15.36 2.58 -12.37
C ARG A 7 15.25 1.21 -11.69
N PHE A 8 15.26 1.19 -10.36
CA PHE A 8 15.06 -0.03 -9.59
C PHE A 8 13.72 -0.70 -9.96
N PHE A 9 12.59 0.02 -9.86
CA PHE A 9 11.29 -0.56 -10.17
C PHE A 9 11.18 -0.98 -11.64
N LEU A 10 11.71 -0.20 -12.58
CA LEU A 10 11.74 -0.58 -14.00
C LEU A 10 12.57 -1.85 -14.26
N SER A 11 13.62 -2.10 -13.47
CA SER A 11 14.46 -3.30 -13.63
C SER A 11 13.85 -4.57 -13.06
N VAL A 12 13.04 -4.46 -11.98
CA VAL A 12 12.48 -5.62 -11.26
C VAL A 12 11.03 -5.93 -11.63
N SER A 13 10.37 -5.01 -12.34
CA SER A 13 8.95 -5.08 -12.62
C SER A 13 8.59 -4.70 -14.04
N ASN A 14 7.38 -5.06 -14.44
CA ASN A 14 6.77 -4.67 -15.71
C ASN A 14 5.33 -4.22 -15.46
N GLN A 15 4.61 -3.86 -16.51
CA GLN A 15 3.23 -3.40 -16.46
C GLN A 15 2.31 -4.35 -15.65
N GLY A 16 2.54 -5.67 -15.72
CA GLY A 16 1.77 -6.69 -15.00
C GLY A 16 2.12 -6.83 -13.52
N THR A 17 3.36 -6.57 -13.12
CA THR A 17 3.88 -6.88 -11.77
C THR A 17 4.19 -5.65 -10.92
N PHE A 18 4.33 -4.47 -11.54
CA PHE A 18 4.66 -3.23 -10.85
C PHE A 18 3.68 -2.88 -9.72
N PRO A 19 2.35 -2.95 -9.90
CA PRO A 19 1.37 -2.76 -8.82
C PRO A 19 1.60 -3.60 -7.56
N ILE A 20 2.08 -4.82 -7.73
CA ILE A 20 2.30 -5.74 -6.61
C ILE A 20 3.57 -5.36 -5.89
N TRP A 21 4.65 -5.09 -6.63
CA TRP A 21 5.91 -4.62 -6.07
C TRP A 21 5.74 -3.31 -5.31
N MET A 22 5.01 -2.36 -5.90
CA MET A 22 4.59 -1.13 -5.26
C MET A 22 3.84 -1.40 -3.96
N GLY A 23 2.81 -2.26 -4.00
CA GLY A 23 1.99 -2.56 -2.83
C GLY A 23 2.78 -3.19 -1.68
N ILE A 24 3.67 -4.13 -1.99
CA ILE A 24 4.57 -4.74 -1.00
C ILE A 24 5.51 -3.70 -0.41
N TYR A 25 6.13 -2.88 -1.25
CA TYR A 25 7.05 -1.83 -0.81
C TYR A 25 6.36 -0.82 0.12
N THR A 26 5.20 -0.29 -0.29
CA THR A 26 4.45 0.70 0.50
C THR A 26 3.93 0.11 1.81
N ALA A 27 3.51 -1.16 1.81
CA ALA A 27 3.11 -1.86 3.04
C ALA A 27 4.31 -2.04 4.00
N ILE A 28 5.47 -2.48 3.50
CA ILE A 28 6.68 -2.62 4.33
C ILE A 28 7.08 -1.28 4.93
N LEU A 29 7.13 -0.21 4.13
CA LEU A 29 7.43 1.13 4.63
C LEU A 29 6.41 1.63 5.65
N GLY A 30 5.14 1.27 5.52
CA GLY A 30 4.09 1.69 6.45
C GLY A 30 4.25 1.13 7.86
N PHE A 31 5.00 0.04 8.07
CA PHE A 31 5.35 -0.39 9.41
C PHE A 31 6.27 0.58 10.15
N PHE A 32 7.14 1.28 9.41
CA PHE A 32 8.11 2.21 9.96
C PHE A 32 7.60 3.66 9.96
N LEU A 33 6.74 4.00 9.01
CA LEU A 33 6.24 5.36 8.79
C LEU A 33 4.70 5.36 8.81
N PRO A 34 4.05 5.67 9.94
CA PRO A 34 2.60 5.58 10.11
C PRO A 34 1.82 6.79 9.54
N SER A 35 2.43 7.54 8.61
CA SER A 35 1.83 8.74 8.01
C SER A 35 1.60 8.53 6.52
N GLY A 36 0.39 8.15 6.13
CA GLY A 36 0.04 7.91 4.73
C GLY A 36 0.21 9.13 3.83
N GLY A 37 -0.18 10.32 4.32
CA GLY A 37 -0.04 11.58 3.58
C GLY A 37 1.41 12.04 3.44
N GLY A 38 2.20 11.95 4.52
CA GLY A 38 3.62 12.29 4.48
C GLY A 38 4.43 11.34 3.58
N LYS A 39 4.13 10.03 3.68
CA LYS A 39 4.69 9.03 2.77
C LYS A 39 4.32 9.33 1.32
N TRP A 40 3.05 9.64 1.03
CA TRP A 40 2.61 9.86 -0.34
C TRP A 40 3.39 10.99 -1.03
N VAL A 41 3.66 12.09 -0.32
CA VAL A 41 4.46 13.20 -0.87
C VAL A 41 5.86 12.74 -1.31
N VAL A 42 6.45 11.78 -0.61
CA VAL A 42 7.77 11.22 -0.92
C VAL A 42 7.68 10.11 -1.96
N GLU A 43 6.66 9.25 -1.89
CA GLU A 43 6.52 8.06 -2.72
C GLU A 43 5.90 8.33 -4.10
N ALA A 44 4.98 9.29 -4.19
CA ALA A 44 4.25 9.60 -5.41
C ALA A 44 5.14 9.93 -6.62
N PRO A 45 6.20 10.75 -6.53
CA PRO A 45 6.97 11.15 -7.70
C PRO A 45 7.54 9.95 -8.46
N TYR A 46 8.24 9.04 -7.78
CA TYR A 46 8.87 7.90 -8.45
C TYR A 46 7.87 6.81 -8.83
N PHE A 47 6.77 6.63 -8.10
CA PHE A 47 5.72 5.69 -8.52
C PHE A 47 4.99 6.15 -9.76
N LEU A 48 4.61 7.42 -9.83
CA LEU A 48 3.92 7.98 -10.98
C LEU A 48 4.86 8.06 -12.20
N GLU A 49 6.15 8.31 -11.99
CA GLU A 49 7.15 8.29 -13.07
C GLU A 49 7.36 6.88 -13.62
N THR A 50 7.59 5.89 -12.75
CA THR A 50 7.68 4.47 -13.16
C THR A 50 6.42 4.01 -13.89
N ALA A 51 5.25 4.42 -13.40
CA ALA A 51 3.98 4.10 -14.04
C ALA A 51 3.85 4.68 -15.45
N LYS A 52 4.34 5.91 -15.69
CA LYS A 52 4.33 6.52 -17.02
C LYS A 52 5.22 5.74 -17.99
N GLU A 53 6.42 5.37 -17.54
CA GLU A 53 7.38 4.57 -18.31
C GLU A 53 6.85 3.17 -18.64
N LEU A 54 6.06 2.58 -17.73
CA LEU A 54 5.38 1.29 -17.95
C LEU A 54 4.02 1.42 -18.65
N HIS A 55 3.63 2.61 -19.10
CA HIS A 55 2.32 2.89 -19.72
C HIS A 55 1.13 2.41 -18.87
N LEU A 56 1.18 2.63 -17.57
CA LEU A 56 0.10 2.33 -16.63
C LEU A 56 -0.82 3.51 -16.40
N GLN A 57 -2.10 3.24 -16.17
CA GLN A 57 -3.06 4.26 -15.78
C GLN A 57 -2.70 4.83 -14.40
N LEU A 58 -2.40 6.14 -14.33
CA LEU A 58 -2.01 6.79 -13.07
C LEU A 58 -3.08 6.69 -11.98
N ALA A 59 -4.35 6.77 -12.35
CA ALA A 59 -5.47 6.60 -11.42
C ALA A 59 -5.49 5.21 -10.77
N TRP A 60 -5.03 4.18 -11.49
CA TRP A 60 -4.90 2.82 -10.96
C TRP A 60 -3.77 2.74 -9.92
N VAL A 61 -2.62 3.35 -10.22
CA VAL A 61 -1.46 3.42 -9.32
C VAL A 61 -1.78 4.15 -8.02
N VAL A 62 -2.48 5.29 -8.09
CA VAL A 62 -2.95 6.01 -6.89
C VAL A 62 -3.91 5.13 -6.06
N LYS A 63 -4.81 4.39 -6.72
CA LYS A 63 -5.70 3.46 -6.02
C LYS A 63 -4.89 2.38 -5.28
N ILE A 64 -3.97 1.70 -5.97
CA ILE A 64 -3.11 0.66 -5.39
C ILE A 64 -2.35 1.19 -4.17
N TYR A 65 -1.76 2.38 -4.28
CA TYR A 65 -1.10 3.04 -3.16
C TYR A 65 -2.02 3.13 -1.94
N ASN A 66 -3.21 3.72 -2.12
CA ASN A 66 -4.14 3.93 -1.01
C ASN A 66 -4.57 2.62 -0.34
N VAL A 67 -4.85 1.57 -1.11
CA VAL A 67 -5.30 0.30 -0.51
C VAL A 67 -4.16 -0.43 0.21
N THR A 68 -2.92 -0.29 -0.28
CA THR A 68 -1.75 -0.98 0.28
C THR A 68 -1.15 -0.24 1.47
N GLU A 69 -1.22 1.10 1.46
CA GLU A 69 -0.85 1.95 2.60
C GLU A 69 -1.77 1.74 3.79
N ALA A 70 -3.02 1.32 3.58
CA ALA A 70 -3.94 1.04 4.67
C ALA A 70 -3.61 -0.25 5.45
N LEU A 71 -2.89 -1.21 4.84
CA LEU A 71 -2.63 -2.52 5.45
C LEU A 71 -1.80 -2.42 6.75
N PRO A 72 -0.67 -1.69 6.80
CA PRO A 72 0.13 -1.55 8.02
C PRO A 72 -0.60 -0.86 9.18
N ASN A 73 -1.61 -0.05 8.88
CA ASN A 73 -2.46 0.59 9.88
C ASN A 73 -3.32 -0.40 10.68
N LEU A 74 -3.37 -1.68 10.26
CA LEU A 74 -3.94 -2.77 11.04
C LEU A 74 -2.96 -3.35 12.09
N ILE A 75 -1.64 -3.21 11.88
CA ILE A 75 -0.60 -3.53 12.90
C ILE A 75 -0.51 -2.42 13.93
N ASN A 76 -0.44 -1.17 13.47
CA ASN A 76 -0.32 -0.01 14.35
C ASN A 76 -1.56 0.89 14.22
N PRO A 77 -2.72 0.49 14.77
CA PRO A 77 -3.98 1.20 14.60
C PRO A 77 -4.05 2.45 15.50
N PHE A 78 -3.28 3.50 15.18
CA PHE A 78 -3.32 4.77 15.92
C PHE A 78 -4.70 5.44 15.87
N TRP A 79 -5.43 5.24 14.78
CA TRP A 79 -6.82 5.67 14.61
C TRP A 79 -7.78 5.07 15.65
N MET A 80 -7.40 3.96 16.28
CA MET A 80 -8.21 3.25 17.25
C MET A 80 -8.08 3.82 18.68
N LEU A 81 -7.02 4.59 18.97
CA LEU A 81 -6.80 5.18 20.31
C LEU A 81 -7.99 6.00 20.83
N PRO A 82 -8.60 6.91 20.03
CA PRO A 82 -9.77 7.67 20.48
C PRO A 82 -10.99 6.78 20.72
N LEU A 83 -11.24 5.80 19.83
CA LEU A 83 -12.35 4.85 19.94
C LEU A 83 -12.24 4.01 21.21
N MET A 84 -11.03 3.57 21.56
CA MET A 84 -10.79 2.84 22.82
C MET A 84 -11.07 3.69 24.04
N GLY A 85 -10.70 4.98 24.02
CA GLY A 85 -11.01 5.91 25.11
C GLY A 85 -12.51 6.06 25.36
N ILE A 86 -13.32 6.04 24.30
CA ILE A 86 -14.78 6.13 24.39
C ILE A 86 -15.39 4.79 24.86
N MET A 87 -14.92 3.67 24.33
CA MET A 87 -15.48 2.34 24.59
C MET A 87 -14.95 1.67 25.87
N GLY A 88 -13.89 2.22 26.50
CA GLY A 88 -13.29 1.65 27.70
C GLY A 88 -12.59 0.30 27.51
N VAL A 89 -12.35 -0.12 26.26
CA VAL A 89 -11.65 -1.37 25.91
C VAL A 89 -10.15 -1.18 25.90
N ARG A 90 -9.41 -2.21 26.29
CA ARG A 90 -7.94 -2.18 26.33
C ARG A 90 -7.39 -2.48 24.94
N ALA A 91 -6.28 -1.82 24.58
CA ALA A 91 -5.60 -2.04 23.31
C ALA A 91 -5.27 -3.51 23.01
N ARG A 92 -4.89 -4.28 24.06
CA ARG A 92 -4.59 -5.72 23.91
C ARG A 92 -5.75 -6.51 23.32
N ASP A 93 -6.98 -6.13 23.65
CA ASP A 93 -8.18 -6.88 23.30
C ASP A 93 -8.52 -6.65 21.81
N LEU A 94 -8.07 -5.53 21.22
CA LEU A 94 -8.32 -5.14 19.83
C LEU A 94 -7.18 -5.49 18.88
N ILE A 95 -5.93 -5.45 19.35
CA ILE A 95 -4.75 -5.79 18.54
C ILE A 95 -4.86 -7.21 17.98
N GLY A 96 -5.39 -8.16 18.75
CA GLY A 96 -5.60 -9.53 18.26
C GLY A 96 -6.52 -9.58 17.02
N TYR A 97 -7.61 -8.79 17.02
CA TYR A 97 -8.53 -8.72 15.88
C TYR A 97 -7.93 -7.98 14.69
N SER A 98 -7.22 -6.87 14.93
CA SER A 98 -6.56 -6.15 13.84
C SER A 98 -5.45 -6.99 13.20
N MET A 99 -4.80 -7.87 13.98
CA MET A 99 -3.84 -8.85 13.47
C MET A 99 -4.43 -9.97 12.66
N LEU A 100 -5.57 -10.50 13.09
CA LEU A 100 -6.31 -11.41 12.25
C LEU A 100 -6.71 -10.71 10.93
N GLN A 101 -7.27 -9.50 11.00
CA GLN A 101 -7.65 -8.74 9.81
C GLN A 101 -6.48 -8.50 8.88
N PHE A 102 -5.32 -8.11 9.39
CA PHE A 102 -4.10 -7.94 8.59
C PHE A 102 -3.72 -9.22 7.83
N LEU A 103 -3.66 -10.37 8.53
CA LEU A 103 -3.31 -11.65 7.92
C LEU A 103 -4.26 -12.07 6.81
N PHE A 104 -5.55 -11.75 6.91
CA PHE A 104 -6.53 -12.01 5.86
C PHE A 104 -6.49 -10.96 4.73
N HIS A 105 -6.36 -9.67 5.06
CA HIS A 105 -6.46 -8.60 4.07
C HIS A 105 -5.22 -8.48 3.20
N VAL A 106 -4.02 -8.71 3.73
CA VAL A 106 -2.78 -8.63 2.93
C VAL A 106 -2.82 -9.55 1.70
N PRO A 107 -3.02 -10.88 1.83
CA PRO A 107 -3.09 -11.75 0.66
C PRO A 107 -4.29 -11.43 -0.22
N THR A 108 -5.44 -11.12 0.38
CA THR A 108 -6.66 -10.78 -0.38
C THR A 108 -6.45 -9.55 -1.26
N VAL A 109 -5.90 -8.48 -0.71
CA VAL A 109 -5.58 -7.24 -1.42
C VAL A 109 -4.57 -7.49 -2.53
N LEU A 110 -3.48 -8.22 -2.27
CA LEU A 110 -2.47 -8.50 -3.28
C LEU A 110 -3.02 -9.34 -4.43
N ILE A 111 -3.85 -10.34 -4.13
CA ILE A 111 -4.54 -11.15 -5.16
C ILE A 111 -5.50 -10.29 -5.97
N LEU A 112 -6.29 -9.43 -5.33
CA LEU A 112 -7.21 -8.53 -6.02
C LEU A 112 -6.47 -7.53 -6.90
N ILE A 113 -5.34 -6.97 -6.43
CA ILE A 113 -4.48 -6.10 -7.24
C ILE A 113 -3.98 -6.86 -8.46
N TRP A 114 -3.48 -8.08 -8.30
CA TRP A 114 -3.01 -8.89 -9.43
C TRP A 114 -4.11 -9.19 -10.45
N LEU A 115 -5.30 -9.58 -9.98
CA LEU A 115 -6.46 -9.86 -10.83
C LEU A 115 -6.93 -8.61 -11.58
N LEU A 116 -7.15 -7.51 -10.85
CA LEU A 116 -7.64 -6.25 -11.40
C LEU A 116 -6.60 -5.55 -12.27
N ASN A 117 -5.31 -5.77 -12.03
CA ASN A 117 -4.28 -5.22 -12.89
C ASN A 117 -4.48 -5.67 -14.35
N ARG A 118 -4.98 -6.89 -14.58
CA ARG A 118 -5.28 -7.37 -15.93
C ARG A 118 -6.34 -6.54 -16.64
N THR A 119 -7.26 -5.89 -15.93
CA THR A 119 -8.28 -5.04 -16.57
C THR A 119 -7.77 -3.64 -16.86
N PHE A 120 -6.87 -3.10 -16.01
CA PHE A 120 -6.35 -1.73 -16.14
C PHE A 120 -5.08 -1.61 -16.99
N VAL A 121 -4.55 -2.74 -17.45
CA VAL A 121 -3.37 -2.84 -18.34
C VAL A 121 -3.74 -3.04 -19.81
N ILE A 122 -4.95 -3.54 -20.10
CA ILE A 122 -5.42 -3.87 -21.46
C ILE A 122 -6.14 -2.67 -22.12
N GLY A 123 -6.10 -1.48 -21.50
CA GLY A 123 -6.73 -0.25 -22.00
C GLY A 123 -5.75 0.69 -22.71
#